data_AF-B6TP85-F1
#
_entry.id   AF-B6TP85-F1
#
_cell.length_a   1.000
_cell.length_b   1.000
_cell.length_c   1.000
_cell.angle_alpha   90.00
_cell.angle_beta   90.00
_cell.angle_gamma   90.00
#
_symmetry.space_group_name_H-M   'P 1'
#
loop_
_entity.id
_entity.type
_entity.pdbx_description
1 polymer ?
#
loop_
_entity_poly.entity_id
_entity_poly.type
_entity_poly.pdbx_seq_one_letter_code
_entity_poly.pdbx_strand_id
1 'polypeptide(L)'
;MAPAAALALSLLLAFLAIGPCAAADSIDLWPMPQSVSHGTQKLYVKKDITMSMVGSTYSDEKSILKDAFQRMLDLITLNHVVDGIDPGSSVLTCVNVVVRTPEDELSFGADESYNLTVPTTGDPLYAQIQAQTVFGALQALQTFGQLCYFDFTSRLIELNSAPWIITDRPRFPYRGLLIG
;
A
#
# COMPACT_ATOMS: atom_id res chain seq x y z
N MET A 1 9.05 -16.34 -63.80
CA MET A 1 9.86 -16.33 -62.57
C MET A 1 9.45 -15.11 -61.75
N ALA A 2 9.11 -15.32 -60.48
CA ALA A 2 8.60 -14.35 -59.48
C ALA A 2 7.18 -13.78 -59.73
N PRO A 3 6.16 -14.22 -58.93
CA PRO A 3 5.68 -13.33 -57.86
C PRO A 3 5.09 -14.09 -56.64
N ALA A 4 5.70 -15.17 -56.17
CA ALA A 4 5.23 -15.85 -54.93
C ALA A 4 5.89 -15.28 -53.66
N ALA A 5 7.12 -14.76 -53.77
CA ALA A 5 7.90 -14.29 -52.62
C ALA A 5 7.39 -12.96 -52.02
N ALA A 6 6.80 -12.08 -52.82
CA ALA A 6 6.32 -10.77 -52.37
C ALA A 6 5.04 -10.87 -51.51
N LEU A 7 4.19 -11.86 -51.78
CA LEU A 7 2.97 -12.15 -51.01
C LEU A 7 3.29 -12.84 -49.67
N ALA A 8 4.33 -13.67 -49.63
CA ALA A 8 4.77 -14.31 -48.39
C ALA A 8 5.41 -13.31 -47.41
N LEU A 9 6.15 -12.31 -47.92
CA LEU A 9 6.80 -11.30 -47.09
C LEU A 9 5.81 -10.27 -46.51
N SER A 10 4.73 -9.98 -47.24
CA SER A 10 3.67 -9.07 -46.79
C SER A 10 2.76 -9.69 -45.72
N LEU A 11 2.55 -11.01 -45.73
CA LEU A 11 1.89 -11.70 -44.62
C LEU A 11 2.75 -11.76 -43.35
N LEU A 12 4.08 -11.84 -43.48
CA LEU A 12 4.99 -11.92 -42.32
C LEU A 12 5.08 -10.59 -41.54
N LEU A 13 4.92 -9.45 -42.22
CA LEU A 13 4.90 -8.10 -41.61
C LEU A 13 3.57 -7.76 -40.91
N ALA A 14 2.47 -8.41 -41.28
CA ALA A 14 1.17 -8.20 -40.64
C ALA A 14 1.06 -8.87 -39.25
N PHE A 15 1.90 -9.87 -38.96
CA PHE A 15 1.94 -10.52 -37.65
C PHE A 15 2.74 -9.76 -36.58
N LEU A 16 3.52 -8.73 -36.95
CA LEU A 16 4.31 -7.93 -36.00
C LEU A 16 3.53 -6.78 -35.33
N ALA A 17 2.28 -6.53 -35.73
CA ALA A 17 1.49 -5.40 -35.22
C ALA A 17 0.49 -5.76 -34.11
N ILE A 18 0.55 -6.97 -33.56
CA ILE A 18 -0.16 -7.31 -32.33
C ILE A 18 0.83 -7.15 -31.18
N GLY A 19 1.11 -5.90 -30.83
CA GLY A 19 1.74 -5.62 -29.53
C GLY A 19 0.83 -6.17 -28.43
N PRO A 20 1.36 -6.79 -27.37
CA PRO A 20 0.54 -7.14 -26.22
C PRO A 20 -0.16 -5.86 -25.77
N CYS A 21 -1.49 -5.88 -25.72
CA CYS A 21 -2.21 -4.91 -24.90
C CYS A 21 -1.74 -5.22 -23.48
N ALA A 22 -0.72 -4.49 -23.00
CA ALA A 22 -0.35 -4.54 -21.61
C ALA A 22 -1.65 -4.24 -20.85
N ALA A 23 -2.09 -5.21 -20.04
CA ALA A 23 -3.16 -4.96 -19.09
C ALA A 23 -2.76 -3.68 -18.34
N ALA A 24 -3.65 -2.69 -18.34
CA ALA A 24 -3.39 -1.48 -17.57
C ALA A 24 -3.12 -1.93 -16.13
N ASP A 25 -1.93 -1.63 -15.63
CA ASP A 25 -1.55 -1.89 -14.25
C ASP A 25 -2.36 -0.91 -13.40
N SER A 26 -3.58 -1.33 -13.02
CA SER A 26 -4.53 -0.47 -12.32
C SER A 26 -4.19 -0.46 -10.84
N ILE A 27 -3.66 0.67 -10.38
CA ILE A 27 -3.43 0.94 -8.96
C ILE A 27 -4.71 1.55 -8.38
N ASP A 28 -5.38 0.80 -7.51
CA ASP A 28 -6.62 1.23 -6.86
C ASP A 28 -6.34 1.97 -5.53
N LEU A 29 -5.66 3.12 -5.62
CA LEU A 29 -5.42 4.01 -4.49
C LEU A 29 -6.25 5.29 -4.60
N TRP A 30 -6.88 5.68 -3.49
CA TRP A 30 -7.66 6.92 -3.44
C TRP A 30 -7.57 7.63 -2.08
N PRO A 31 -7.19 8.92 -2.06
CA PRO A 31 -6.69 9.72 -3.18
C PRO A 31 -5.38 9.14 -3.75
N MET A 32 -5.10 9.43 -5.02
CA MET A 32 -3.83 9.01 -5.63
C MET A 32 -2.66 9.70 -4.93
N PRO A 33 -1.69 8.97 -4.36
CA PRO A 33 -0.52 9.56 -3.72
C PRO A 33 0.34 10.36 -4.70
N GLN A 34 1.14 11.29 -4.19
CA GLN A 34 2.02 12.10 -5.02
C GLN A 34 3.01 11.26 -5.84
N SER A 35 3.55 10.18 -5.28
CA SER A 35 4.47 9.27 -5.95
C SER A 35 4.24 7.82 -5.49
N VAL A 36 4.10 6.92 -6.45
CA VAL A 36 3.89 5.48 -6.21
C VAL A 36 4.82 4.69 -7.12
N SER A 37 5.53 3.72 -6.54
CA SER A 37 6.27 2.69 -7.24
C SER A 37 5.90 1.35 -6.65
N HIS A 38 5.70 0.34 -7.50
CA HIS A 38 5.26 -0.98 -7.08
C HIS A 38 5.94 -2.08 -7.89
N GLY A 39 5.86 -3.31 -7.41
CA GLY A 39 6.32 -4.50 -8.12
C GLY A 39 5.15 -5.35 -8.61
N THR A 40 5.37 -6.65 -8.65
CA THR A 40 4.41 -7.64 -9.18
C THR A 40 4.19 -8.82 -8.23
N GLN A 41 4.84 -8.83 -7.06
CA GLN A 41 4.78 -9.95 -6.13
C GLN A 41 3.56 -9.83 -5.20
N LYS A 42 2.98 -10.98 -4.86
CA LYS A 42 1.92 -11.09 -3.86
C LYS A 42 2.53 -11.39 -2.49
N LEU A 43 2.09 -10.64 -1.49
CA LEU A 43 2.36 -10.87 -0.07
C LEU A 43 1.07 -11.20 0.66
N TYR A 44 1.21 -11.77 1.85
CA TYR A 44 0.09 -12.07 2.75
C TYR A 44 0.29 -11.29 4.04
N VAL A 45 -0.79 -10.83 4.65
CA VAL A 45 -0.73 -10.13 5.94
C VAL A 45 -1.08 -11.12 7.04
N LYS A 46 -0.20 -11.23 8.05
CA LYS A 46 -0.45 -12.11 9.20
C LYS A 46 -1.74 -11.70 9.89
N LYS A 47 -2.57 -12.67 10.28
CA LYS A 47 -3.82 -12.44 11.02
C LYS A 47 -3.63 -11.55 12.25
N ASP A 48 -2.61 -11.84 13.06
CA ASP A 48 -2.26 -11.08 14.25
C ASP A 48 -1.07 -10.14 13.96
N ILE A 49 -1.17 -9.37 12.86
CA ILE A 49 -0.15 -8.37 12.53
C ILE A 49 -0.03 -7.35 13.66
N THR A 50 1.21 -7.04 14.03
CA THR A 50 1.50 -6.11 15.13
C THR A 50 1.95 -4.76 14.60
N MET A 51 1.74 -3.71 15.40
CA MET A 51 2.33 -2.40 15.16
C MET A 51 3.52 -2.20 16.10
N SER A 52 4.63 -1.69 15.57
CA SER A 52 5.77 -1.24 16.36
C SER A 52 6.07 0.22 16.08
N MET A 53 6.77 0.88 17.01
CA MET A 53 7.18 2.28 16.90
C MET A 53 8.67 2.44 17.16
N VAL A 54 9.47 1.46 16.73
CA VAL A 54 10.90 1.42 17.00
C VAL A 54 11.59 2.54 16.22
N GLY A 55 12.26 3.44 16.95
CA GLY A 55 12.91 4.62 16.40
C GLY A 55 12.01 5.85 16.28
N SER A 56 10.75 5.76 16.72
CA SER A 56 9.84 6.90 16.85
C SER A 56 10.20 7.76 18.07
N THR A 57 10.07 9.08 17.95
CA THR A 57 10.13 10.01 19.10
C THR A 57 8.75 10.22 19.74
N TYR A 58 7.68 9.80 19.07
CA TYR A 58 6.31 9.91 19.53
C TYR A 58 5.94 8.73 20.44
N SER A 59 5.43 9.01 21.65
CA SER A 59 5.13 8.00 22.68
C SER A 59 3.74 7.36 22.56
N ASP A 60 2.84 7.95 21.76
CA ASP A 60 1.44 7.51 21.59
C ASP A 60 0.67 7.32 22.92
N GLU A 61 0.87 8.25 23.86
CA GLU A 61 0.21 8.24 25.18
C GLU A 61 -1.31 8.35 25.09
N LYS A 62 -1.81 9.06 24.07
CA LYS A 62 -3.24 9.24 23.79
C LYS A 62 -3.83 8.14 22.89
N SER A 63 -3.09 7.05 22.66
CA SER A 63 -3.47 5.91 21.81
C SER A 63 -3.92 6.26 20.38
N ILE A 64 -3.53 7.42 19.84
CA ILE A 64 -3.96 7.89 18.51
C ILE A 64 -3.57 6.89 17.43
N LEU A 65 -2.31 6.43 17.42
CA LEU A 65 -1.81 5.50 16.42
C LEU A 65 -2.29 4.09 16.67
N LYS A 66 -2.33 3.63 17.93
CA LYS A 66 -2.90 2.32 18.29
C LYS A 66 -4.35 2.19 17.86
N ASP A 67 -5.18 3.19 18.14
CA ASP A 67 -6.61 3.18 17.80
C ASP A 67 -6.82 3.33 16.28
N ALA A 68 -5.95 4.08 15.59
CA ALA A 68 -5.97 4.15 14.13
C ALA A 68 -5.59 2.82 13.48
N PHE A 69 -4.55 2.16 13.99
CA PHE A 69 -4.12 0.85 13.51
C PHE A 69 -5.22 -0.20 13.74
N GLN A 70 -5.84 -0.23 14.91
CA GLN A 70 -6.94 -1.15 15.19
C GLN A 70 -8.13 -0.91 14.24
N ARG A 71 -8.55 0.35 14.06
CA ARG A 71 -9.62 0.69 13.11
C ARG A 71 -9.29 0.28 11.68
N MET A 72 -8.03 0.43 11.27
CA MET A 72 -7.58 -0.03 9.96
C MET A 72 -7.70 -1.55 9.84
N LEU A 73 -7.30 -2.32 10.85
CA LEU A 73 -7.49 -3.78 10.86
C LEU A 73 -8.96 -4.16 10.80
N ASP A 74 -9.82 -3.48 11.56
CA ASP A 74 -11.27 -3.70 11.56
C ASP A 74 -11.87 -3.42 10.17
N LEU A 75 -11.36 -2.42 9.44
CA LEU A 75 -11.80 -2.11 8.08
C LEU A 75 -11.30 -3.09 7.02
N ILE A 76 -10.10 -3.66 7.18
CA ILE A 76 -9.57 -4.67 6.26
C ILE A 76 -10.27 -6.02 6.47
N THR A 77 -10.54 -6.36 7.74
CA THR A 77 -11.18 -7.63 8.10
C THR A 77 -12.70 -7.58 7.97
N LEU A 78 -13.33 -6.42 8.22
CA LEU A 78 -14.79 -6.25 8.27
C LEU A 78 -15.46 -7.39 9.07
N ASN A 79 -16.47 -8.03 8.49
CA ASN A 79 -17.16 -9.19 9.05
C ASN A 79 -16.56 -10.52 8.55
N HIS A 80 -15.38 -10.50 7.96
CA HIS A 80 -14.74 -11.69 7.42
C HIS A 80 -13.89 -12.38 8.48
N VAL A 81 -14.01 -13.70 8.57
CA VAL A 81 -13.18 -14.52 9.44
C VAL A 81 -11.95 -14.95 8.65
N VAL A 82 -10.79 -14.42 9.08
CA VAL A 82 -9.45 -14.81 8.59
C VAL A 82 -9.06 -16.13 9.26
N ASP A 83 -9.24 -17.24 8.56
CA ASP A 83 -8.92 -18.60 9.01
C ASP A 83 -8.27 -19.46 7.91
N GLY A 84 -7.79 -18.81 6.85
CA GLY A 84 -6.99 -19.45 5.81
C GLY A 84 -5.68 -20.05 6.35
N ILE A 85 -5.10 -20.98 5.58
CA ILE A 85 -3.81 -21.58 5.91
C ILE A 85 -2.71 -20.60 5.52
N ASP A 86 -1.94 -20.13 6.50
CA ASP A 86 -0.81 -19.25 6.24
C ASP A 86 0.20 -19.91 5.29
N PRO A 87 0.60 -19.24 4.19
CA PRO A 87 1.50 -19.81 3.19
C PRO A 87 2.95 -19.94 3.66
N GLY A 88 3.26 -19.53 4.90
CA GLY A 88 4.57 -19.65 5.56
C GLY A 88 5.68 -18.76 4.99
N SER A 89 5.58 -18.34 3.74
CA SER A 89 6.49 -17.43 3.03
C SER A 89 5.76 -16.17 2.58
N SER A 90 6.49 -15.07 2.43
CA SER A 90 5.94 -13.77 1.99
C SER A 90 4.85 -13.21 2.92
N VAL A 91 4.93 -13.53 4.22
CA VAL A 91 3.97 -13.07 5.23
C VAL A 91 4.51 -11.82 5.94
N LEU A 92 3.79 -10.71 5.82
CA LEU A 92 4.04 -9.47 6.54
C LEU A 92 3.57 -9.62 7.99
N THR A 93 4.50 -9.43 8.93
CA THR A 93 4.26 -9.73 10.35
C THR A 93 4.10 -8.50 11.23
N CYS A 94 4.59 -7.35 10.76
CA CYS A 94 4.64 -6.12 11.53
C CYS A 94 4.53 -4.89 10.62
N VAL A 95 3.95 -3.81 11.15
CA VAL A 95 4.04 -2.45 10.61
C VAL A 95 4.82 -1.60 11.60
N ASN A 96 5.99 -1.11 11.22
CA ASN A 96 6.77 -0.19 12.04
C ASN A 96 6.48 1.25 11.63
N VAL A 97 6.00 2.05 12.58
CA VAL A 97 5.59 3.45 12.38
C VAL A 97 6.56 4.36 13.12
N VAL A 98 7.29 5.17 12.36
CA VAL A 98 8.29 6.11 12.89
C VAL A 98 7.79 7.53 12.69
N VAL A 99 7.50 8.21 13.80
CA VAL A 99 7.14 9.64 13.84
C VAL A 99 8.29 10.42 14.46
N ARG A 100 8.66 11.55 13.84
CA ARG A 100 9.86 12.32 14.20
C ARG A 100 9.61 13.44 15.19
N THR A 101 8.35 13.80 15.42
CA THR A 101 7.96 14.90 16.30
C THR A 101 7.00 14.38 17.39
N PRO A 102 7.17 14.78 18.67
CA PRO A 102 6.27 14.36 19.73
C PRO A 102 4.91 15.08 19.72
N GLU A 103 4.77 16.18 18.97
CA GLU A 103 3.55 16.99 18.94
C GLU A 103 2.38 16.28 18.25
N ASP A 104 1.22 16.33 18.89
CA ASP A 104 -0.04 15.77 18.40
C ASP A 104 -1.20 16.78 18.37
N GLU A 105 -0.90 18.07 18.53
CA GLU A 105 -1.87 19.14 18.38
C GLU A 105 -2.09 19.48 16.89
N LEU A 106 -3.36 19.49 16.48
CA LEU A 106 -3.73 19.84 15.12
C LEU A 106 -3.62 21.35 14.93
N SER A 107 -2.63 21.77 14.14
CA SER A 107 -2.41 23.17 13.76
C SER A 107 -2.61 23.37 12.26
N PHE A 108 -2.86 24.62 11.86
CA PHE A 108 -2.95 24.95 10.44
C PHE A 108 -1.60 24.67 9.76
N GLY A 109 -1.62 23.84 8.72
CA GLY A 109 -0.41 23.44 8.02
C GLY A 109 0.43 22.38 8.75
N ALA A 110 -0.18 21.60 9.66
CA ALA A 110 0.45 20.41 10.21
C ALA A 110 1.02 19.54 9.08
N ASP A 111 2.21 18.98 9.30
CA ASP A 111 2.89 18.19 8.29
C ASP A 111 2.26 16.78 8.20
N GLU A 112 1.43 16.60 7.18
CA GLU A 112 0.77 15.34 6.85
C GLU A 112 1.55 14.49 5.82
N SER A 113 2.84 14.80 5.59
CA SER A 113 3.66 14.02 4.67
C SER A 113 4.10 12.68 5.27
N TYR A 114 4.20 11.66 4.41
CA TYR A 114 4.66 10.34 4.81
C TYR A 114 5.40 9.60 3.69
N ASN A 115 6.18 8.62 4.10
CA ASN A 115 6.78 7.61 3.25
C ASN A 115 6.35 6.22 3.75
N LEU A 116 5.84 5.40 2.85
CA LEU A 116 5.44 4.01 3.10
C LEU A 116 6.27 3.08 2.22
N THR A 117 6.90 2.09 2.83
CA THR A 117 7.65 1.05 2.14
C THR A 117 7.16 -0.33 2.59
N VAL A 118 6.80 -1.17 1.62
CA VAL A 118 6.44 -2.59 1.84
C VAL A 118 7.42 -3.45 1.06
N PRO A 119 8.46 -4.01 1.70
CA PRO A 119 9.45 -4.85 1.03
C PRO A 119 8.88 -6.25 0.73
N THR A 120 9.53 -6.98 -0.18
CA THR A 120 9.25 -8.41 -0.46
C THR A 120 10.34 -9.34 0.07
N THR A 121 11.42 -8.77 0.62
CA THR A 121 12.58 -9.50 1.14
C THR A 121 12.87 -9.06 2.56
N GLY A 122 13.09 -10.01 3.46
CA GLY A 122 13.39 -9.77 4.87
C GLY A 122 12.86 -10.89 5.75
N ASP A 123 13.52 -11.13 6.88
CA ASP A 123 13.07 -12.08 7.90
C ASP A 123 13.36 -11.51 9.30
N PRO A 124 12.34 -11.05 10.05
CA PRO A 124 10.92 -11.00 9.68
C PRO A 124 10.61 -9.93 8.63
N LEU A 125 9.56 -10.14 7.83
CA LEU A 125 9.07 -9.15 6.86
C LEU A 125 8.14 -8.13 7.55
N TYR A 126 8.43 -6.84 7.40
CA TYR A 126 7.66 -5.75 8.00
C TYR A 126 7.51 -4.56 7.04
N ALA A 127 6.41 -3.83 7.16
CA ALA A 127 6.20 -2.57 6.46
C ALA A 127 6.77 -1.42 7.28
N GLN A 128 7.32 -0.41 6.61
CA GLN A 128 7.92 0.75 7.24
C GLN A 128 7.13 2.00 6.86
N ILE A 129 6.63 2.71 7.87
CA ILE A 129 6.00 4.03 7.73
C ILE A 129 6.92 5.05 8.41
N GLN A 130 7.21 6.14 7.70
CA GLN A 130 7.95 7.28 8.24
C GLN A 130 7.15 8.55 7.98
N ALA A 131 6.91 9.33 9.03
CA ALA A 131 6.21 10.60 8.94
C ALA A 131 6.89 11.66 9.83
N GLN A 132 6.70 12.93 9.49
CA GLN A 132 7.17 14.01 10.35
C GLN A 132 6.33 14.07 11.62
N THR A 133 5.00 14.13 11.48
CA THR A 133 4.04 14.21 12.59
C THR A 133 3.11 12.99 12.64
N VAL A 134 2.33 12.87 13.73
CA VAL A 134 1.30 11.83 13.87
C VAL A 134 0.26 11.86 12.74
N PHE A 135 -0.03 13.05 12.18
CA PHE A 135 -1.03 13.20 11.12
C PHE A 135 -0.58 12.54 9.82
N GLY A 136 0.70 12.67 9.45
CA GLY A 136 1.26 11.95 8.30
C GLY A 136 1.22 10.43 8.49
N ALA A 137 1.51 9.95 9.71
CA ALA A 137 1.41 8.52 10.03
C ALA A 137 -0.03 8.00 9.92
N LEU A 138 -1.04 8.79 10.31
CA LEU A 138 -2.45 8.43 10.12
C LEU A 138 -2.82 8.29 8.64
N GLN A 139 -2.37 9.21 7.77
CA GLN A 139 -2.59 9.11 6.31
C GLN A 139 -1.87 7.89 5.71
N ALA A 140 -0.66 7.59 6.20
CA ALA A 140 0.09 6.41 5.79
C ALA A 140 -0.62 5.09 6.14
N LEU A 141 -1.21 5.01 7.35
CA LEU A 141 -1.99 3.84 7.77
C LEU A 141 -3.23 3.65 6.88
N GLN A 142 -3.93 4.74 6.52
CA GLN A 142 -5.05 4.64 5.58
C GLN A 142 -4.61 4.10 4.22
N THR A 143 -3.49 4.61 3.71
CA THR A 143 -2.92 4.17 2.42
C THR A 143 -2.49 2.71 2.48
N PHE A 144 -1.81 2.29 3.55
CA PHE A 144 -1.44 0.90 3.78
C PHE A 144 -2.66 -0.02 3.84
N GLY A 145 -3.74 0.43 4.49
CA GLY A 145 -5.00 -0.31 4.53
C GLY A 145 -5.63 -0.53 3.15
N GLN A 146 -5.50 0.44 2.24
CA GLN A 146 -5.98 0.30 0.85
C GLN A 146 -5.17 -0.72 0.03
N LEU A 147 -3.89 -0.94 0.37
CA LEU A 147 -3.07 -1.96 -0.27
C LEU A 147 -3.47 -3.38 0.15
N CYS A 148 -4.20 -3.52 1.25
CA CYS A 148 -4.62 -4.79 1.81
C CYS A 148 -6.04 -5.11 1.36
N TYR A 149 -6.27 -6.32 0.85
CA TYR A 149 -7.61 -6.78 0.51
C TYR A 149 -7.85 -8.19 1.05
N PHE A 150 -9.08 -8.46 1.46
CA PHE A 150 -9.48 -9.80 1.88
C PHE A 150 -9.85 -10.65 0.66
N ASP A 151 -9.19 -11.80 0.51
CA ASP A 151 -9.54 -12.78 -0.53
C ASP A 151 -10.51 -13.83 0.03
N PHE A 152 -11.67 -13.94 -0.61
CA PHE A 152 -12.74 -14.85 -0.17
C PHE A 152 -12.44 -16.33 -0.40
N THR A 153 -11.51 -16.65 -1.31
CA THR A 153 -11.15 -18.03 -1.65
C THR A 153 -10.11 -18.57 -0.69
N SER A 154 -9.03 -17.81 -0.46
CA SER A 154 -7.97 -18.17 0.48
C SER A 154 -8.36 -17.89 1.93
N ARG A 155 -9.34 -16.99 2.16
CA ARG A 155 -9.75 -16.49 3.48
C ARG A 155 -8.57 -15.83 4.22
N LEU A 156 -7.68 -15.22 3.46
CA LEU A 156 -6.50 -14.49 3.93
C LEU A 156 -6.57 -13.01 3.51
N ILE A 157 -5.79 -12.19 4.18
CA ILE A 157 -5.52 -10.82 3.75
C ILE A 157 -4.31 -10.85 2.83
N GLU A 158 -4.48 -10.34 1.62
CA GLU A 158 -3.47 -10.32 0.58
C GLU A 158 -3.06 -8.88 0.25
N LEU A 159 -1.83 -8.71 -0.19
CA LEU A 159 -1.27 -7.46 -0.66
C LEU A 159 -0.56 -7.72 -1.98
N ASN A 160 -1.13 -7.21 -3.07
CA ASN A 160 -0.60 -7.40 -4.42
C ASN A 160 0.47 -6.38 -4.78
N SER A 161 1.21 -6.65 -5.84
CA SER A 161 2.14 -5.70 -6.47
C SER A 161 3.23 -5.16 -5.54
N ALA A 162 3.65 -5.94 -4.55
CA ALA A 162 4.83 -5.64 -3.77
C ALA A 162 6.12 -5.83 -4.61
N PRO A 163 7.22 -5.14 -4.29
CA PRO A 163 7.37 -4.18 -3.20
C PRO A 163 6.73 -2.82 -3.48
N TRP A 164 6.19 -2.16 -2.46
CA TRP A 164 5.62 -0.81 -2.57
C TRP A 164 6.57 0.25 -2.02
N ILE A 165 6.67 1.37 -2.72
CA ILE A 165 7.35 2.59 -2.28
C ILE A 165 6.41 3.75 -2.61
N ILE A 166 5.83 4.36 -1.57
CA ILE A 166 4.88 5.46 -1.68
C ILE A 166 5.41 6.66 -0.91
N THR A 167 5.42 7.81 -1.57
CA THR A 167 5.71 9.10 -0.94
C THR A 167 4.56 10.03 -1.22
N ASP A 168 4.02 10.64 -0.17
CA ASP A 168 2.82 11.46 -0.31
C ASP A 168 2.78 12.63 0.66
N ARG A 169 2.00 13.64 0.27
CA ARG A 169 1.63 14.79 1.07
C ARG A 169 0.43 15.47 0.44
N PRO A 170 -0.45 16.09 1.22
CA PRO A 170 -1.58 16.80 0.65
C PRO A 170 -1.12 18.02 -0.15
N ARG A 171 -1.79 18.27 -1.28
CA ARG A 171 -1.57 19.48 -2.08
C ARG A 171 -2.04 20.76 -1.37
N PHE A 172 -3.12 20.65 -0.59
CA PHE A 172 -3.72 21.75 0.14
C PHE A 172 -3.81 21.42 1.63
N PRO A 173 -3.38 22.34 2.53
CA PRO A 173 -3.37 22.10 3.97
C PRO A 173 -4.78 22.09 4.58
N TYR A 174 -5.75 22.75 3.95
CA TYR A 174 -7.14 22.78 4.42
C TYR A 174 -8.05 21.94 3.50
N ARG A 175 -8.75 20.97 4.08
CA ARG A 175 -9.67 20.04 3.40
C ARG A 175 -10.90 19.82 4.29
N GLY A 176 -11.82 20.79 4.29
CA GLY A 176 -13.00 20.80 5.16
C GLY A 176 -14.30 20.44 4.44
N LEU A 177 -15.27 19.95 5.20
CA LEU A 177 -16.66 19.77 4.79
C LEU A 177 -17.55 20.63 5.69
N LEU A 178 -18.35 21.53 5.12
CA LEU A 178 -19.34 22.31 5.87
C LEU A 178 -20.59 21.46 6.09
N ILE A 179 -20.97 21.26 7.35
CA ILE A 179 -22.22 20.61 7.75
C ILE A 179 -23.14 21.70 8.31
N GLY A 180 -24.36 21.79 7.78
CA GLY A 180 -25.38 22.77 8.17
C GLY A 180 -26.52 22.16 8.95
#